data_AF-A0A5M3WUB8-F1
#
_entry.id   AF-A0A5M3WUB8-F1
#
_cell.length_a   1.000
_cell.length_b   1.000
_cell.length_c   1.000
_cell.angle_alpha   90.00
_cell.angle_beta   90.00
_cell.angle_gamma   90.00
#
_symmetry.space_group_name_H-M   'P 1'
#
loop_
_entity.id
_entity.type
_entity.pdbx_description
1 polymer ?
#
loop_
_entity_poly.entity_id
_entity_poly.type
_entity_poly.pdbx_seq_one_letter_code
_entity_poly.pdbx_strand_id
1 'polypeptide(L)'
;MIRSQGGPSQRTASPSGRSQALKKTRGTRLQDLNRHDETRRRRNEARDMAFVRALYDDLYLLGVFVGDMATIEKYVYNKLGFSAPGYLSKPIPATEIAPLINGASTETYKVLSQLNVLERMDMWDALAIGDYIAFTNARYPGIRTTQEQRQRRLIVNVVGQQSAIKIVRALIPLFNDSTTERYFKEVKVFLSTEALPEDEVKNDKLVVYYDVAPVREDTADYIGDQLVAMIYSTIEHGDVDETITPFYSELIPAISWAEDPMDFVPAISELSFTQSRAKAIALAIRTAESRWRTTGATIDSAEDLMTLIRMAFEIFGIHPALPHRHDPSTAV
;
A
#
# COMPACT_ATOMS: atom_id res chain seq x y z
N MET A 1 21.66 62.66 52.05
CA MET A 1 20.72 62.70 50.91
C MET A 1 20.92 61.40 50.13
N ILE A 2 20.16 60.33 50.35
CA ILE A 2 18.74 60.05 50.04
C ILE A 2 18.49 59.86 48.52
N ARG A 3 18.28 58.57 48.17
CA ARG A 3 17.31 57.94 47.22
C ARG A 3 17.41 58.27 45.72
N SER A 4 17.53 57.31 44.78
CA SER A 4 16.77 56.09 44.42
C SER A 4 15.95 56.34 43.15
N GLN A 5 15.99 55.39 42.20
CA GLN A 5 14.95 54.86 41.28
C GLN A 5 15.75 54.18 40.13
N GLY A 6 15.66 52.89 39.78
CA GLY A 6 14.60 51.89 39.94
C GLY A 6 14.03 51.53 38.56
N GLY A 7 14.31 50.33 38.03
CA GLY A 7 13.50 49.69 36.97
C GLY A 7 14.26 48.98 35.83
N PRO A 8 13.72 47.91 35.23
CA PRO A 8 14.48 46.66 35.04
C PRO A 8 14.59 46.12 33.59
N SER A 9 15.58 45.24 33.42
CA SER A 9 15.57 43.97 32.67
C SER A 9 14.73 43.85 31.37
N GLN A 10 15.42 43.79 30.22
CA GLN A 10 15.03 42.89 29.13
C GLN A 10 16.28 42.28 28.48
N ARG A 11 16.74 41.13 29.01
CA ARG A 11 17.47 40.14 28.21
C ARG A 11 16.42 39.37 27.43
N THR A 12 16.36 39.59 26.12
CA THR A 12 15.59 38.75 25.19
C THR A 12 16.24 37.37 25.13
N ALA A 13 15.66 36.42 25.85
CA ALA A 13 15.96 35.01 25.71
C ALA A 13 15.45 34.52 24.35
N SER A 14 16.37 34.07 23.49
CA SER A 14 16.05 33.28 22.31
C SER A 14 15.35 31.97 22.75
N PRO A 15 14.19 31.59 22.19
CA PRO A 15 13.58 30.31 22.50
C PRO A 15 14.25 29.19 21.70
N SER A 16 15.40 28.71 22.18
CA SER A 16 16.05 27.47 21.73
C SER A 16 15.39 26.19 22.29
N GLY A 17 14.14 26.29 22.78
CA GLY A 17 13.43 25.21 23.48
C GLY A 17 12.67 24.21 22.61
N ARG A 18 12.39 24.51 21.32
CA ARG A 18 11.60 23.61 20.44
C ARG A 18 12.41 22.47 19.81
N SER A 19 13.72 22.61 19.67
CA SER A 19 14.59 21.55 19.13
C SER A 19 15.07 20.54 20.20
N GLN A 20 14.83 20.80 21.48
CA GLN A 20 15.14 19.84 22.56
C GLN A 20 13.94 18.98 22.98
N ALA A 21 12.71 19.47 22.77
CA ALA A 21 11.50 18.67 23.03
C ALA A 21 11.36 17.48 22.06
N LEU A 22 11.85 17.61 20.83
CA LEU A 22 11.92 16.52 19.84
C LEU A 22 13.06 15.51 20.07
N LYS A 23 13.98 15.78 21.00
CA LYS A 23 15.07 14.83 21.35
C LYS A 23 14.68 13.86 22.47
N LYS A 24 13.64 14.14 23.27
CA LYS A 24 13.30 13.32 24.45
C LYS A 24 12.21 12.28 24.23
N THR A 25 11.48 12.32 23.12
CA THR A 25 10.56 11.24 22.70
C THR A 25 11.18 10.33 21.63
N ARG A 26 12.52 10.41 21.47
CA ARG A 26 13.33 9.63 20.53
C ARG A 26 13.87 8.35 21.18
N GLY A 27 13.00 7.69 21.97
CA GLY A 27 13.33 6.56 22.84
C GLY A 27 12.87 5.19 22.35
N THR A 28 11.90 5.13 21.42
CA THR A 28 11.55 3.91 20.67
C THR A 28 12.25 4.01 19.32
N ARG A 29 13.38 3.30 19.20
CA ARG A 29 14.37 3.48 18.14
C ARG A 29 13.91 2.78 16.86
N LEU A 30 14.28 3.33 15.70
CA LEU A 30 14.35 2.60 14.41
C LEU A 30 15.10 1.25 14.50
N GLN A 31 15.87 1.00 15.57
CA GLN A 31 16.51 -0.30 15.86
C GLN A 31 15.50 -1.41 16.24
N ASP A 32 14.26 -1.08 16.59
CA ASP A 32 13.19 -2.06 16.81
C ASP A 32 12.65 -2.62 15.48
N LEU A 33 12.73 -1.88 14.37
CA LEU A 33 12.26 -2.34 13.04
C LEU A 33 12.97 -3.63 12.56
N ASN A 34 14.22 -3.85 12.96
CA ASN A 34 15.00 -5.05 12.58
C ASN A 34 14.86 -6.22 13.57
N ARG A 35 14.59 -5.98 14.87
CA ARG A 35 14.25 -7.05 15.84
C ARG A 35 12.83 -7.59 15.63
N HIS A 36 11.99 -6.83 14.92
CA HIS A 36 10.63 -7.21 14.55
C HIS A 36 10.54 -8.21 13.39
N ASP A 37 11.64 -8.61 12.75
CA ASP A 37 11.55 -9.33 11.46
C ASP A 37 10.86 -10.70 11.57
N GLU A 38 11.22 -11.51 12.57
CA GLU A 38 10.62 -12.83 12.79
C GLU A 38 9.16 -12.73 13.31
N THR A 39 8.88 -11.77 14.19
CA THR A 39 7.51 -11.56 14.71
C THR A 39 6.60 -11.06 13.59
N ARG A 40 7.07 -10.10 12.80
CA ARG A 40 6.41 -9.60 11.59
C ARG A 40 6.18 -10.74 10.60
N ARG A 41 7.20 -11.55 10.34
CA ARG A 41 7.10 -12.70 9.44
C ARG A 41 6.00 -13.66 9.90
N ARG A 42 5.98 -14.05 11.18
CA ARG A 42 4.92 -14.92 11.73
C ARG A 42 3.53 -14.30 11.63
N ARG A 43 3.38 -12.99 11.86
CA ARG A 43 2.10 -12.29 11.69
C ARG A 43 1.64 -12.29 10.24
N ASN A 44 2.55 -12.03 9.30
CA ASN A 44 2.27 -12.10 7.87
C ASN A 44 1.86 -13.53 7.46
N GLU A 45 2.64 -14.54 7.86
CA GLU A 45 2.36 -15.96 7.57
C GLU A 45 1.00 -16.40 8.16
N ALA A 46 0.69 -15.99 9.40
CA ALA A 46 -0.59 -16.30 10.04
C ALA A 46 -1.77 -15.67 9.31
N ARG A 47 -1.65 -14.41 8.88
CA ARG A 47 -2.67 -13.70 8.10
C ARG A 47 -2.87 -14.35 6.72
N ASP A 48 -1.78 -14.66 6.04
CA ASP A 48 -1.83 -15.30 4.72
C ASP A 48 -2.46 -16.70 4.82
N MET A 49 -2.13 -17.47 5.87
CA MET A 49 -2.79 -18.75 6.16
C MET A 49 -4.26 -18.61 6.55
N ALA A 50 -4.65 -17.57 7.28
CA ALA A 50 -6.06 -17.32 7.61
C ALA A 50 -6.89 -17.08 6.35
N PHE A 51 -6.35 -16.33 5.39
CA PHE A 51 -6.97 -16.17 4.07
C PHE A 51 -7.07 -17.50 3.32
N VAL A 52 -5.99 -18.30 3.28
CA VAL A 52 -6.01 -19.60 2.59
C VAL A 52 -6.99 -20.58 3.24
N ARG A 53 -7.14 -20.56 4.57
CA ARG A 53 -8.15 -21.36 5.27
C ARG A 53 -9.57 -20.96 4.88
N ALA A 54 -9.88 -19.67 4.89
CA ALA A 54 -11.19 -19.19 4.45
C ALA A 54 -11.49 -19.59 2.99
N LEU A 55 -10.47 -19.52 2.12
CA LEU A 55 -10.59 -19.95 0.73
C LEU A 55 -10.81 -21.47 0.62
N TYR A 56 -10.09 -22.26 1.42
CA TYR A 56 -10.24 -23.71 1.46
C TYR A 56 -11.65 -24.11 1.92
N ASP A 57 -12.14 -23.49 2.99
CA ASP A 57 -13.46 -23.77 3.55
C ASP A 57 -14.56 -23.48 2.52
N ASP A 58 -14.51 -22.32 1.86
CA ASP A 58 -15.48 -21.93 0.83
C ASP A 58 -15.48 -22.91 -0.37
N LEU A 59 -14.29 -23.28 -0.86
CA LEU A 59 -14.16 -24.06 -2.10
C LEU A 59 -14.35 -25.56 -1.89
N TYR A 60 -13.80 -26.13 -0.82
CA TYR A 60 -13.65 -27.58 -0.65
C TYR A 60 -14.57 -28.17 0.42
N LEU A 61 -14.83 -27.46 1.52
CA LEU A 61 -15.70 -27.96 2.58
C LEU A 61 -17.18 -27.63 2.32
N LEU A 62 -17.43 -26.39 1.90
CA LEU A 62 -18.78 -25.93 1.59
C LEU A 62 -19.17 -26.23 0.14
N GLY A 63 -18.19 -26.59 -0.72
CA GLY A 63 -18.42 -27.00 -2.10
C GLY A 63 -19.04 -25.90 -2.97
N VAL A 64 -18.77 -24.64 -2.66
CA VAL A 64 -19.55 -23.50 -3.17
C VAL A 64 -19.20 -23.15 -4.62
N PHE A 65 -18.10 -23.66 -5.17
CA PHE A 65 -17.55 -23.09 -6.39
C PHE A 65 -16.99 -24.10 -7.40
N VAL A 66 -17.62 -24.13 -8.57
CA VAL A 66 -17.08 -24.71 -9.81
C VAL A 66 -17.04 -23.61 -10.86
N GLY A 67 -15.85 -23.28 -11.34
CA GLY A 67 -15.67 -22.19 -12.29
C GLY A 67 -14.50 -22.42 -13.24
N ASP A 68 -14.53 -21.72 -14.38
CA ASP A 68 -13.34 -21.59 -15.23
C ASP A 68 -12.25 -20.75 -14.54
N MET A 69 -11.08 -20.66 -15.18
CA MET A 69 -9.93 -19.93 -14.63
C MET A 69 -10.27 -18.47 -14.34
N ALA A 70 -10.97 -17.79 -15.26
CA ALA A 70 -11.31 -16.37 -15.10
C ALA A 70 -12.30 -16.14 -13.94
N THR A 71 -13.25 -17.07 -13.76
CA THR A 71 -14.23 -17.03 -12.68
C THR A 71 -13.57 -17.26 -11.32
N ILE A 72 -12.64 -18.22 -11.21
CA ILE A 72 -11.84 -18.43 -9.99
C ILE A 72 -10.95 -17.22 -9.72
N GLU A 73 -10.25 -16.71 -10.73
CA GLU A 73 -9.38 -15.53 -10.58
C GLU A 73 -10.17 -14.34 -10.05
N LYS A 74 -11.34 -14.04 -10.64
CA LYS A 74 -12.21 -12.95 -10.18
C LYS A 74 -12.70 -13.17 -8.74
N TYR A 75 -13.09 -14.40 -8.40
CA TYR A 75 -13.51 -14.76 -7.05
C TYR A 75 -12.38 -14.55 -6.02
N VAL A 76 -11.18 -15.05 -6.30
CA VAL A 76 -10.00 -14.86 -5.45
C VAL A 76 -9.62 -13.38 -5.37
N TYR A 77 -9.63 -12.65 -6.48
CA TYR A 77 -9.34 -11.22 -6.54
C TYR A 77 -10.25 -10.41 -5.61
N ASN A 78 -11.54 -10.74 -5.57
CA ASN A 78 -12.51 -10.10 -4.67
C ASN A 78 -12.26 -10.48 -3.19
N LYS A 79 -11.80 -11.71 -2.92
CA LYS A 79 -11.44 -12.12 -1.55
C LYS A 79 -10.12 -11.50 -1.07
N LEU A 80 -9.24 -11.09 -1.98
CA LEU A 80 -7.91 -10.53 -1.69
C LEU A 80 -7.91 -9.06 -1.23
N GLY A 81 -9.05 -8.49 -0.86
CA GLY A 81 -9.02 -7.26 -0.07
C GLY A 81 -10.03 -6.24 -0.49
N PHE A 82 -11.27 -6.50 -0.13
CA PHE A 82 -12.25 -5.47 0.14
C PHE A 82 -12.33 -5.27 1.65
N SER A 83 -12.44 -4.01 2.06
CA SER A 83 -12.66 -3.64 3.46
C SER A 83 -14.15 -3.77 3.76
N ALA A 84 -14.51 -3.85 5.03
CA ALA A 84 -15.91 -3.66 5.42
C ALA A 84 -16.43 -2.29 4.91
N PRO A 85 -17.72 -2.18 4.57
CA PRO A 85 -18.34 -0.90 4.23
C PRO A 85 -18.10 0.14 5.34
N GLY A 86 -17.96 1.41 4.95
CA GLY A 86 -17.72 2.50 5.91
C GLY A 86 -16.77 3.59 5.44
N TYR A 87 -15.81 3.25 4.57
CA TYR A 87 -14.79 4.21 4.10
C TYR A 87 -15.40 5.42 3.39
N LEU A 88 -16.44 5.18 2.60
CA LEU A 88 -17.17 6.19 1.83
C LEU A 88 -18.42 6.71 2.53
N SER A 89 -18.65 6.39 3.81
CA SER A 89 -19.84 6.87 4.53
C SER A 89 -19.92 8.39 4.65
N LYS A 90 -18.78 9.07 4.58
CA LYS A 90 -18.71 10.53 4.50
C LYS A 90 -18.06 10.92 3.17
N PRO A 91 -18.68 11.80 2.39
CA PRO A 91 -18.10 12.29 1.15
C PRO A 91 -16.89 13.18 1.45
N ILE A 92 -15.94 13.27 0.51
CA ILE A 92 -14.94 14.35 0.53
C ILE A 92 -15.54 15.61 -0.13
N PRO A 93 -15.60 16.77 0.56
CA PRO A 93 -16.08 17.98 -0.06
C PRO A 93 -15.19 18.39 -1.24
N ALA A 94 -15.78 18.88 -2.33
CA ALA A 94 -15.00 19.38 -3.48
C ALA A 94 -13.99 20.47 -3.07
N THR A 95 -14.32 21.29 -2.07
CA THR A 95 -13.44 22.32 -1.51
C THR A 95 -12.17 21.76 -0.86
N GLU A 96 -12.16 20.49 -0.46
CA GLU A 96 -11.00 19.84 0.15
C GLU A 96 -10.04 19.24 -0.88
N ILE A 97 -10.56 18.70 -1.98
CA ILE A 97 -9.77 18.04 -3.03
C ILE A 97 -9.37 19.00 -4.16
N ALA A 98 -10.21 19.99 -4.49
CA ALA A 98 -9.94 20.95 -5.56
C ALA A 98 -8.60 21.69 -5.41
N PRO A 99 -8.16 22.12 -4.21
CA PRO A 99 -6.84 22.74 -4.06
C PRO A 99 -5.67 21.82 -4.41
N LEU A 100 -5.83 20.50 -4.20
CA LEU A 100 -4.82 19.51 -4.55
C LEU A 100 -4.84 19.23 -6.05
N ILE A 101 -6.02 19.18 -6.68
CA ILE A 101 -6.12 19.02 -8.14
C ILE A 101 -5.54 20.25 -8.85
N ASN A 102 -5.95 21.45 -8.43
CA ASN A 102 -5.56 22.72 -9.04
C ASN A 102 -4.12 23.13 -8.73
N GLY A 103 -3.50 22.54 -7.70
CA GLY A 103 -2.10 22.76 -7.34
C GLY A 103 -1.10 21.99 -8.23
N ALA A 104 -1.60 21.15 -9.13
CA ALA A 104 -0.78 20.39 -10.06
C ALA A 104 0.00 21.30 -11.02
N SER A 105 1.24 20.94 -11.33
CA SER A 105 2.08 21.67 -12.27
C SER A 105 3.16 20.77 -12.87
N THR A 106 3.78 21.21 -13.96
CA THR A 106 4.92 20.50 -14.56
C THR A 106 6.14 20.44 -13.63
N GLU A 107 6.19 21.33 -12.63
CA GLU A 107 7.31 21.46 -11.69
C GLU A 107 7.06 20.74 -10.36
N THR A 108 5.93 20.06 -10.18
CA THR A 108 5.57 19.42 -8.90
C THR A 108 4.99 18.03 -9.14
N TYR A 109 3.71 17.97 -9.47
CA TYR A 109 3.00 16.72 -9.74
C TYR A 109 1.90 16.93 -10.78
N LYS A 110 1.53 15.83 -11.43
CA LYS A 110 0.35 15.69 -12.27
C LYS A 110 -0.75 15.00 -11.48
N VAL A 111 -2.00 15.23 -11.88
CA VAL A 111 -3.15 14.56 -11.30
C VAL A 111 -3.88 13.79 -12.39
N LEU A 112 -4.17 12.52 -12.13
CA LEU A 112 -4.84 11.61 -13.04
C LEU A 112 -5.96 10.88 -12.30
N SER A 113 -7.13 10.80 -12.91
CA SER A 113 -8.20 9.89 -12.50
C SER A 113 -8.05 8.58 -13.27
N GLN A 114 -8.23 7.45 -12.59
CA GLN A 114 -8.12 6.14 -13.25
C GLN A 114 -9.23 5.94 -14.29
N LEU A 115 -10.48 6.33 -13.99
CA LEU A 115 -11.58 6.27 -14.96
C LEU A 115 -11.42 7.26 -16.11
N ASN A 116 -10.78 8.41 -15.88
CA ASN A 116 -10.40 9.30 -16.98
C ASN A 116 -9.43 8.63 -17.95
N VAL A 117 -8.44 7.89 -17.45
CA VAL A 117 -7.46 7.18 -18.27
C VAL A 117 -8.09 5.98 -19.00
N LEU A 118 -8.94 5.21 -18.33
CA LEU A 118 -9.50 3.96 -18.85
C LEU A 118 -10.75 4.19 -19.71
N GLU A 119 -11.63 5.11 -19.30
CA GLU A 119 -12.97 5.29 -19.87
C GLU A 119 -13.20 6.69 -20.43
N ARG A 120 -12.20 7.59 -20.37
CA ARG A 120 -12.30 9.00 -20.81
C ARG A 120 -13.38 9.80 -20.07
N MET A 121 -13.71 9.38 -18.86
CA MET A 121 -14.65 10.08 -17.97
C MET A 121 -14.04 11.40 -17.43
N ASP A 122 -14.82 12.46 -17.26
CA ASP A 122 -14.34 13.65 -16.56
C ASP A 122 -13.94 13.31 -15.12
N MET A 123 -12.91 13.98 -14.59
CA MET A 123 -12.39 13.68 -13.25
C MET A 123 -13.43 13.92 -12.15
N TRP A 124 -14.27 14.95 -12.28
CA TRP A 124 -15.30 15.25 -11.29
C TRP A 124 -16.46 14.25 -11.36
N ASP A 125 -16.80 13.79 -12.56
CA ASP A 125 -17.79 12.72 -12.75
C ASP A 125 -17.26 11.39 -12.17
N ALA A 126 -15.98 11.08 -12.38
CA ALA A 126 -15.33 9.91 -11.80
C ALA A 126 -15.32 9.96 -10.26
N LEU A 127 -15.03 11.13 -9.69
CA LEU A 127 -15.12 11.35 -8.25
C LEU A 127 -16.55 11.20 -7.71
N ALA A 128 -17.59 11.53 -8.48
CA ALA A 128 -18.97 11.38 -8.02
C ALA A 128 -19.34 9.90 -7.79
N ILE A 129 -18.79 8.98 -8.57
CA ILE A 129 -19.07 7.54 -8.46
C ILE A 129 -17.98 6.74 -7.71
N GLY A 130 -16.93 7.42 -7.26
CA GLY A 130 -15.78 6.81 -6.60
C GLY A 130 -14.70 6.38 -7.57
N ASP A 131 -13.52 7.00 -7.47
CA ASP A 131 -12.38 6.67 -8.32
C ASP A 131 -11.05 6.81 -7.59
N TYR A 132 -10.01 6.18 -8.14
CA TYR A 132 -8.65 6.43 -7.74
C TYR A 132 -8.10 7.70 -8.40
N ILE A 133 -7.67 8.65 -7.56
CA ILE A 133 -6.93 9.83 -7.96
C ILE A 133 -5.45 9.61 -7.67
N ALA A 134 -4.64 9.66 -8.73
CA ALA A 134 -3.19 9.56 -8.66
C ALA A 134 -2.55 10.95 -8.73
N PHE A 135 -1.64 11.23 -7.81
CA PHE A 135 -0.76 12.38 -7.79
C PHE A 135 0.64 11.88 -8.14
N THR A 136 1.09 12.14 -9.37
CA THR A 136 2.33 11.58 -9.93
C THR A 136 3.40 12.65 -10.05
N ASN A 137 4.62 12.37 -9.60
CA ASN A 137 5.76 13.27 -9.67
C ASN A 137 6.03 13.72 -11.12
N ALA A 138 5.93 15.02 -11.38
CA ALA A 138 6.03 15.55 -12.74
C ALA A 138 7.48 15.70 -13.22
N ARG A 139 8.43 15.97 -12.30
CA ARG A 139 9.85 16.18 -12.60
C ARG A 139 10.61 14.89 -12.84
N TYR A 140 10.26 13.86 -12.07
CA TYR A 140 10.89 12.55 -12.13
C TYR A 140 9.86 11.49 -12.54
N PRO A 141 9.27 11.62 -13.76
CA PRO A 141 8.37 10.60 -14.26
C PRO A 141 9.14 9.27 -14.28
N GLY A 142 8.50 8.17 -13.91
CA GLY A 142 9.13 6.86 -13.83
C GLY A 142 9.70 6.42 -15.17
N ILE A 143 10.95 6.76 -15.47
CA ILE A 143 11.69 6.26 -16.63
C ILE A 143 12.22 4.90 -16.19
N ARG A 144 11.66 3.81 -16.74
CA ARG A 144 11.89 2.43 -16.31
C ARG A 144 12.95 1.76 -17.17
N THR A 145 14.22 2.01 -16.89
CA THR A 145 15.32 1.55 -17.76
C THR A 145 16.38 0.72 -17.05
N THR A 146 16.40 0.64 -15.71
CA THR A 146 17.46 -0.07 -14.97
C THR A 146 16.94 -0.84 -13.75
N GLN A 147 17.71 -1.84 -13.26
CA GLN A 147 17.43 -2.57 -12.02
C GLN A 147 17.35 -1.65 -10.78
N GLU A 148 17.93 -0.45 -10.85
CA GLU A 148 17.90 0.59 -9.79
C GLU A 148 16.56 1.34 -9.71
N GLN A 149 15.58 0.95 -10.53
CA GLN A 149 14.26 1.60 -10.63
C GLN A 149 13.13 0.63 -10.33
N ARG A 150 13.43 -0.42 -9.58
CA ARG A 150 12.46 -1.37 -9.05
C ARG A 150 11.52 -0.66 -8.08
N GLN A 151 10.23 -0.62 -8.39
CA GLN A 151 9.26 0.05 -7.54
C GLN A 151 8.79 -0.82 -6.39
N ARG A 152 8.64 -0.17 -5.25
CA ARG A 152 7.87 -0.67 -4.12
C ARG A 152 6.63 0.19 -3.96
N ARG A 153 5.64 -0.41 -3.32
CA ARG A 153 4.42 0.26 -2.92
C ARG A 153 4.21 0.12 -1.43
N LEU A 154 3.89 1.22 -0.77
CA LEU A 154 3.29 1.24 0.56
C LEU A 154 1.79 1.27 0.41
N ILE A 155 1.09 0.50 1.24
CA ILE A 155 -0.35 0.43 1.30
C ILE A 155 -0.73 0.95 2.68
N VAL A 156 -1.55 2.01 2.70
CA VAL A 156 -1.99 2.67 3.92
C VAL A 156 -3.48 2.52 4.06
N ASN A 157 -3.91 1.83 5.11
CA ASN A 157 -5.31 1.52 5.33
C ASN A 157 -5.88 2.50 6.34
N VAL A 158 -6.83 3.30 5.86
CA VAL A 158 -7.48 4.34 6.65
C VAL A 158 -8.97 4.06 6.77
N VAL A 159 -9.56 4.57 7.86
CA VAL A 159 -10.98 4.37 8.18
C VAL A 159 -11.87 5.19 7.26
N GLY A 160 -11.41 6.33 6.75
CA GLY A 160 -12.22 7.22 5.93
C GLY A 160 -11.42 8.15 5.01
N GLN A 161 -12.13 8.75 4.06
CA GLN A 161 -11.57 9.62 3.03
C GLN A 161 -10.80 10.82 3.60
N GLN A 162 -11.27 11.37 4.73
CA GLN A 162 -10.65 12.54 5.36
C GLN A 162 -9.22 12.25 5.82
N SER A 163 -9.01 11.09 6.44
CA SER A 163 -7.69 10.63 6.89
C SER A 163 -6.78 10.36 5.68
N ALA A 164 -7.34 9.82 4.58
CA ALA A 164 -6.63 9.63 3.32
C ALA A 164 -6.11 10.97 2.75
N ILE A 165 -6.98 11.98 2.64
CA ILE A 165 -6.63 13.32 2.14
C ILE A 165 -5.61 14.00 3.03
N LYS A 166 -5.73 13.85 4.35
CA LYS A 166 -4.73 14.37 5.31
C LYS A 166 -3.34 13.85 5.00
N ILE A 167 -3.21 12.54 4.75
CA ILE A 167 -1.95 11.89 4.39
C ILE A 167 -1.45 12.38 3.03
N VAL A 168 -2.33 12.46 2.01
CA VAL A 168 -1.96 12.98 0.69
C VAL A 168 -1.40 14.41 0.78
N ARG A 169 -2.04 15.29 1.56
CA ARG A 169 -1.56 16.66 1.79
C ARG A 169 -0.17 16.71 2.42
N ALA A 170 0.13 15.78 3.33
CA ALA A 170 1.44 15.67 3.96
C ALA A 170 2.52 15.11 3.01
N LEU A 171 2.13 14.23 2.09
CA LEU A 171 3.04 13.59 1.13
C LEU A 171 3.37 14.48 -0.07
N ILE A 172 2.43 15.26 -0.62
CA ILE A 172 2.63 16.08 -1.83
C ILE A 172 3.91 16.95 -1.77
N PRO A 173 4.25 17.65 -0.66
CA PRO A 173 5.48 18.43 -0.57
C PRO A 173 6.76 17.62 -0.81
N LEU A 174 6.75 16.31 -0.54
CA LEU A 174 7.89 15.41 -0.73
C LEU A 174 8.26 15.18 -2.20
N PHE A 175 7.41 15.54 -3.16
CA PHE A 175 7.78 15.58 -4.57
C PHE A 175 8.87 16.61 -4.89
N ASN A 176 9.08 17.59 -4.01
CA ASN A 176 10.09 18.64 -4.16
C ASN A 176 11.16 18.58 -3.05
N ASP A 177 11.07 17.59 -2.15
CA ASP A 177 12.06 17.42 -1.10
C ASP A 177 13.31 16.76 -1.68
N SER A 178 14.48 17.38 -1.50
CA SER A 178 15.73 16.93 -2.14
C SER A 178 16.18 15.53 -1.73
N THR A 179 15.62 14.96 -0.65
CA THR A 179 15.93 13.61 -0.20
C THR A 179 15.03 12.54 -0.85
N THR A 180 13.80 12.89 -1.23
CA THR A 180 12.82 11.95 -1.77
C THR A 180 12.41 12.22 -3.21
N GLU A 181 12.58 13.45 -3.73
CA GLU A 181 12.00 13.91 -5.01
C GLU A 181 12.33 13.00 -6.19
N ARG A 182 13.54 12.41 -6.23
CA ARG A 182 13.96 11.54 -7.32
C ARG A 182 13.29 10.16 -7.27
N TYR A 183 12.90 9.71 -6.08
CA TYR A 183 12.46 8.33 -5.82
C TYR A 183 10.97 8.23 -5.53
N PHE A 184 10.35 9.25 -4.94
CA PHE A 184 8.92 9.28 -4.68
C PHE A 184 8.15 9.55 -5.99
N LYS A 185 7.39 8.56 -6.46
CA LYS A 185 6.80 8.56 -7.80
C LYS A 185 5.34 8.95 -7.81
N GLU A 186 4.56 8.37 -6.92
CA GLU A 186 3.12 8.55 -6.97
C GLU A 186 2.49 8.29 -5.61
N VAL A 187 1.48 9.07 -5.27
CA VAL A 187 0.49 8.68 -4.26
C VAL A 187 -0.87 8.59 -4.94
N LYS A 188 -1.53 7.45 -4.78
CA LYS A 188 -2.83 7.13 -5.36
C LYS A 188 -3.83 6.90 -4.24
N VAL A 189 -5.00 7.51 -4.32
CA VAL A 189 -6.02 7.43 -3.26
C VAL A 189 -7.42 7.24 -3.86
N PHE A 190 -8.22 6.35 -3.28
CA PHE A 190 -9.62 6.17 -3.65
C PHE A 190 -10.49 7.23 -2.97
N LEU A 191 -11.26 7.99 -3.74
CA LEU A 191 -12.07 9.10 -3.24
C LEU A 191 -13.44 9.12 -3.92
N SER A 192 -14.45 9.60 -3.19
CA SER A 192 -15.76 9.95 -3.70
C SER A 192 -16.28 11.26 -3.10
N THR A 193 -16.81 12.13 -3.95
CA THR A 193 -17.52 13.35 -3.53
C THR A 193 -18.95 13.07 -3.07
N GLU A 194 -19.43 11.84 -3.21
CA GLU A 194 -20.74 11.37 -2.74
C GLU A 194 -20.59 10.42 -1.55
N ALA A 195 -21.65 10.30 -0.76
CA ALA A 195 -21.70 9.34 0.33
C ALA A 195 -22.14 7.98 -0.21
N LEU A 196 -21.28 6.97 -0.10
CA LEU A 196 -21.52 5.62 -0.60
C LEU A 196 -21.32 4.59 0.54
N PRO A 197 -22.13 4.63 1.62
CA PRO A 197 -21.85 3.90 2.86
C PRO A 197 -21.88 2.37 2.71
N GLU A 198 -22.61 1.86 1.72
CA GLU A 198 -22.75 0.42 1.45
C GLU A 198 -21.68 -0.11 0.49
N ASP A 199 -20.92 0.78 -0.15
CA ASP A 199 -19.94 0.38 -1.14
C ASP A 199 -18.68 -0.16 -0.46
N GLU A 200 -18.28 -1.35 -0.87
CA GLU A 200 -17.03 -1.95 -0.46
C GLU A 200 -15.87 -1.37 -1.28
N VAL A 201 -14.88 -0.83 -0.58
CA VAL A 201 -13.64 -0.33 -1.20
C VAL A 201 -12.51 -1.29 -0.89
N LYS A 202 -11.66 -1.50 -1.89
CA LYS A 202 -10.46 -2.30 -1.70
C LYS A 202 -9.62 -1.79 -0.53
N ASN A 203 -8.95 -2.70 0.16
CA ASN A 203 -8.09 -2.35 1.28
C ASN A 203 -6.96 -1.42 0.87
N ASP A 204 -6.46 -1.47 -0.37
CA ASP A 204 -5.42 -0.57 -0.88
C ASP A 204 -5.93 0.84 -1.24
N LYS A 205 -6.70 1.43 -0.32
CA LYS A 205 -7.36 2.74 -0.44
C LYS A 205 -6.39 3.88 -0.72
N LEU A 206 -5.19 3.83 -0.11
CA LEU A 206 -4.11 4.76 -0.35
C LEU A 206 -2.83 3.96 -0.64
N VAL A 207 -2.22 4.22 -1.79
CA VAL A 207 -1.03 3.53 -2.27
C VAL A 207 0.05 4.56 -2.56
N VAL A 208 1.26 4.34 -2.05
CA VAL A 208 2.43 5.21 -2.28
C VAL A 208 3.47 4.43 -3.04
N TYR A 209 3.80 4.85 -4.26
CA TYR A 209 4.81 4.25 -5.11
C TYR A 209 6.13 5.01 -5.03
N TYR A 210 7.22 4.25 -4.89
CA TYR A 210 8.56 4.80 -4.87
C TYR A 210 9.57 3.81 -5.48
N ASP A 211 10.61 4.34 -6.10
CA ASP A 211 11.75 3.54 -6.54
C ASP A 211 12.62 3.22 -5.33
N VAL A 212 13.12 2.00 -5.24
CA VAL A 212 14.18 1.66 -4.28
C VAL A 212 15.42 2.48 -4.66
N ALA A 213 15.86 3.39 -3.79
CA ALA A 213 17.08 4.15 -4.03
C ALA A 213 18.29 3.21 -4.26
N PRO A 214 19.35 3.66 -4.97
CA PRO A 214 20.57 2.88 -5.13
C PRO A 214 21.02 2.37 -3.77
N VAL A 215 21.29 1.07 -3.70
CA VAL A 215 21.64 0.36 -2.46
C VAL A 215 22.77 1.14 -1.78
N ARG A 216 22.43 1.82 -0.67
CA ARG A 216 23.44 2.32 0.26
C ARG A 216 24.04 1.12 0.98
N GLU A 217 25.27 1.24 1.48
CA GLU A 217 26.10 0.16 2.03
C GLU A 217 25.40 -0.74 3.08
N ASP A 218 24.25 -0.33 3.62
CA ASP A 218 23.46 -1.01 4.64
C ASP A 218 22.17 -1.70 4.14
N THR A 219 21.85 -1.67 2.85
CA THR A 219 20.63 -2.27 2.26
C THR A 219 19.30 -1.73 2.80
N ALA A 220 19.33 -0.66 3.60
CA ALA A 220 18.15 -0.09 4.25
C ALA A 220 17.23 0.59 3.22
N ASP A 221 15.92 0.40 3.38
CA ASP A 221 14.90 1.06 2.55
C ASP A 221 14.70 2.52 3.01
N TYR A 222 15.72 3.35 2.78
CA TYR A 222 15.74 4.72 3.26
C TYR A 222 14.55 5.55 2.75
N ILE A 223 14.15 5.38 1.49
CA ILE A 223 13.03 6.12 0.91
C ILE A 223 11.71 5.63 1.51
N GLY A 224 11.51 4.31 1.60
CA GLY A 224 10.36 3.73 2.28
C GLY A 224 10.23 4.25 3.72
N ASP A 225 11.33 4.26 4.48
CA ASP A 225 11.35 4.72 5.86
C ASP A 225 10.96 6.20 6.01
N GLN A 226 11.42 7.08 5.12
CA GLN A 226 11.04 8.51 5.14
C GLN A 226 9.55 8.70 4.85
N LEU A 227 9.02 7.98 3.85
CA LEU A 227 7.60 8.01 3.49
C LEU A 227 6.73 7.48 4.63
N VAL A 228 7.11 6.34 5.22
CA VAL A 228 6.43 5.76 6.38
C VAL A 228 6.46 6.73 7.57
N ALA A 229 7.59 7.37 7.85
CA ALA A 229 7.70 8.34 8.94
C ALA A 229 6.76 9.53 8.73
N MET A 230 6.67 10.06 7.50
CA MET A 230 5.73 11.14 7.17
C MET A 230 4.28 10.71 7.38
N ILE A 231 3.89 9.54 6.84
CA ILE A 231 2.55 8.98 6.99
C ILE A 231 2.21 8.80 8.47
N TYR A 232 3.10 8.15 9.22
CA TYR A 232 2.91 7.88 10.64
C TYR A 232 2.78 9.16 11.46
N SER A 233 3.56 10.19 11.16
CA SER A 233 3.45 11.49 11.84
C SER A 233 2.15 12.24 11.55
N THR A 234 1.43 11.83 10.50
CA THR A 234 0.17 12.45 10.06
C THR A 234 -1.05 11.73 10.63
N ILE A 235 -0.94 10.44 10.96
CA ILE A 235 -2.03 9.61 11.48
C ILE A 235 -2.35 9.99 12.94
N GLU A 236 -3.62 10.23 13.23
CA GLU A 236 -4.16 10.35 14.59
C GLU A 236 -4.85 9.07 15.06
N HIS A 237 -5.15 9.01 16.37
CA HIS A 237 -5.90 7.88 16.93
C HIS A 237 -7.29 7.78 16.27
N GLY A 238 -7.56 6.65 15.62
CA GLY A 238 -8.82 6.39 14.91
C GLY A 238 -8.79 6.70 13.41
N ASP A 239 -7.68 7.21 12.86
CA ASP A 239 -7.54 7.45 11.42
C ASP A 239 -7.31 6.16 10.61
N VAL A 240 -6.79 5.11 11.25
CA VAL A 240 -6.29 3.90 10.60
C VAL A 240 -7.17 2.68 10.78
N ASP A 241 -7.23 1.86 9.72
CA ASP A 241 -7.81 0.53 9.71
C ASP A 241 -6.66 -0.48 9.74
N GLU A 242 -6.52 -1.23 10.83
CA GLU A 242 -5.43 -2.19 11.01
C GLU A 242 -5.59 -3.47 10.17
N THR A 243 -6.70 -3.60 9.42
CA THR A 243 -6.87 -4.70 8.47
C THR A 243 -5.79 -4.60 7.41
N ILE A 244 -5.01 -5.66 7.19
CA ILE A 244 -3.99 -5.72 6.13
C ILE A 244 -4.41 -6.77 5.11
N THR A 245 -4.26 -6.46 3.83
CA THR A 245 -4.53 -7.42 2.77
C THR A 245 -3.51 -8.58 2.81
N PRO A 246 -3.95 -9.84 2.58
CA PRO A 246 -3.05 -10.97 2.47
C PRO A 246 -1.89 -10.73 1.50
N PHE A 247 -0.75 -11.34 1.79
CA PHE A 247 0.48 -11.33 1.01
C PHE A 247 1.27 -10.02 0.98
N TYR A 248 0.79 -8.92 1.56
CA TYR A 248 1.63 -7.76 1.89
C TYR A 248 2.52 -8.03 3.11
N SER A 249 3.58 -7.25 3.31
CA SER A 249 4.35 -7.29 4.55
C SER A 249 4.04 -6.08 5.42
N GLU A 250 3.55 -6.31 6.65
CA GLU A 250 3.28 -5.23 7.60
C GLU A 250 4.57 -4.51 8.01
N LEU A 251 4.62 -3.17 7.92
CA LEU A 251 5.71 -2.38 8.50
C LEU A 251 5.36 -1.96 9.93
N ILE A 252 4.20 -1.35 10.07
CA ILE A 252 3.56 -0.92 11.32
C ILE A 252 2.05 -1.12 11.17
N PRO A 253 1.24 -1.03 12.26
CA PRO A 253 -0.21 -1.15 12.13
C PRO A 253 -0.76 -0.25 11.02
N ALA A 254 -1.60 -0.83 10.16
CA ALA A 254 -2.22 -0.22 8.98
C ALA A 254 -1.29 0.23 7.83
N ILE A 255 0.03 0.09 7.95
CA ILE A 255 0.97 0.34 6.84
C ILE A 255 1.66 -0.96 6.47
N SER A 256 1.49 -1.37 5.23
CA SER A 256 2.12 -2.56 4.67
C SER A 256 2.83 -2.24 3.36
N TRP A 257 3.66 -3.17 2.87
CA TRP A 257 4.42 -2.95 1.64
C TRP A 257 4.53 -4.20 0.78
N ALA A 258 4.79 -3.98 -0.51
CA ALA A 258 5.23 -5.00 -1.46
C ALA A 258 6.05 -4.40 -2.61
N GLU A 259 6.76 -5.26 -3.32
CA GLU A 259 7.33 -4.98 -4.63
C GLU A 259 6.22 -4.94 -5.69
N ASP A 260 6.36 -4.08 -6.69
CA ASP A 260 5.43 -4.04 -7.82
C ASP A 260 5.80 -5.10 -8.87
N PRO A 261 4.88 -5.96 -9.34
CA PRO A 261 5.20 -7.02 -10.30
C PRO A 261 5.86 -6.50 -11.58
N MET A 262 5.47 -5.31 -12.01
CA MET A 262 5.90 -4.68 -13.25
C MET A 262 7.42 -4.59 -13.42
N ASP A 263 8.15 -4.31 -12.35
CA ASP A 263 9.60 -4.10 -12.41
C ASP A 263 10.42 -5.33 -12.04
N PHE A 264 9.75 -6.39 -11.59
CA PHE A 264 10.42 -7.58 -11.07
C PHE A 264 10.16 -8.82 -11.91
N VAL A 265 9.03 -8.91 -12.61
CA VAL A 265 8.68 -10.09 -13.41
C VAL A 265 8.12 -9.64 -14.77
N PRO A 266 8.97 -9.54 -15.82
CA PRO A 266 8.55 -9.05 -17.14
C PRO A 266 7.34 -9.80 -17.73
N ALA A 267 7.23 -11.11 -17.47
CA ALA A 267 6.16 -11.97 -17.99
C ALA A 267 4.75 -11.64 -17.48
N ILE A 268 4.65 -10.83 -16.41
CA ILE A 268 3.36 -10.40 -15.82
C ILE A 268 3.35 -8.88 -15.58
N SER A 269 4.13 -8.14 -16.35
CA SER A 269 4.37 -6.71 -16.10
C SER A 269 3.12 -5.84 -16.23
N GLU A 270 2.09 -6.34 -16.89
CA GLU A 270 0.77 -5.73 -17.04
C GLU A 270 -0.18 -5.99 -15.86
N LEU A 271 0.19 -6.87 -14.93
CA LEU A 271 -0.66 -7.23 -13.79
C LEU A 271 -0.33 -6.39 -12.56
N SER A 272 -1.37 -5.91 -11.88
CA SER A 272 -1.23 -5.35 -10.54
C SER A 272 -0.80 -6.43 -9.52
N PHE A 273 -0.35 -5.97 -8.34
CA PHE A 273 -0.06 -6.85 -7.20
C PHE A 273 -1.22 -7.82 -6.91
N THR A 274 -2.45 -7.33 -6.74
CA THR A 274 -3.59 -8.20 -6.43
C THR A 274 -3.91 -9.16 -7.58
N GLN A 275 -3.83 -8.71 -8.84
CA GLN A 275 -4.11 -9.56 -10.01
C GLN A 275 -3.10 -10.71 -10.14
N SER A 276 -1.81 -10.42 -10.01
CA SER A 276 -0.77 -11.45 -10.09
C SER A 276 -0.95 -12.55 -9.03
N ARG A 277 -1.27 -12.19 -7.79
CA ARG A 277 -1.54 -13.17 -6.72
C ARG A 277 -2.84 -13.92 -6.96
N ALA A 278 -3.92 -13.24 -7.37
CA ALA A 278 -5.19 -13.87 -7.69
C ALA A 278 -5.04 -14.92 -8.81
N LYS A 279 -4.30 -14.59 -9.86
CA LYS A 279 -4.04 -15.47 -11.00
C LYS A 279 -3.20 -16.68 -10.61
N ALA A 280 -2.17 -16.50 -9.78
CA ALA A 280 -1.37 -17.62 -9.27
C ALA A 280 -2.20 -18.57 -8.38
N ILE A 281 -3.02 -18.03 -7.48
CA ILE A 281 -3.91 -18.84 -6.63
C ILE A 281 -4.96 -19.58 -7.46
N ALA A 282 -5.52 -18.93 -8.48
CA ALA A 282 -6.44 -19.57 -9.41
C ALA A 282 -5.77 -20.74 -10.15
N LEU A 283 -4.50 -20.60 -10.54
CA LEU A 283 -3.72 -21.69 -11.14
C LEU A 283 -3.56 -22.87 -10.16
N ALA A 284 -3.26 -22.59 -8.89
CA ALA A 284 -3.14 -23.61 -7.84
C ALA A 284 -4.44 -24.42 -7.68
N ILE A 285 -5.59 -23.73 -7.63
CA ILE A 285 -6.92 -24.35 -7.54
C ILE A 285 -7.20 -25.22 -8.78
N ARG A 286 -6.93 -24.72 -9.99
CA ARG A 286 -7.12 -25.48 -11.25
C ARG A 286 -6.21 -26.70 -11.32
N THR A 287 -5.00 -26.60 -10.80
CA THR A 287 -4.04 -27.71 -10.72
C THR A 287 -4.58 -28.81 -9.81
N ALA A 288 -5.11 -28.44 -8.64
CA ALA A 288 -5.75 -29.38 -7.74
C ALA A 288 -6.97 -30.06 -8.37
N GLU A 289 -7.82 -29.30 -9.06
CA GLU A 289 -9.00 -29.84 -9.73
C GLU A 289 -8.62 -30.85 -10.83
N SER A 290 -7.60 -30.53 -11.63
CA SER A 290 -7.08 -31.43 -12.67
C SER A 290 -6.53 -32.73 -12.07
N ARG A 291 -5.79 -32.64 -10.96
CA ARG A 291 -5.30 -33.81 -10.22
C ARG A 291 -6.44 -34.67 -9.69
N TRP A 292 -7.48 -34.06 -9.14
CA TRP A 292 -8.66 -34.78 -8.66
C TRP A 292 -9.37 -35.53 -9.79
N ARG A 293 -9.61 -34.89 -10.93
CA ARG A 293 -10.26 -35.52 -12.09
C ARG A 293 -9.46 -36.70 -12.67
N THR A 294 -8.13 -36.66 -12.58
CA THR A 294 -7.26 -37.67 -13.19
C THR A 294 -6.87 -38.81 -12.25
N THR A 295 -6.73 -38.52 -10.95
CA THR A 295 -6.21 -39.49 -9.96
C THR A 295 -7.15 -39.76 -8.81
N GLY A 296 -8.24 -39.00 -8.67
CA GLY A 296 -9.15 -39.06 -7.51
C GLY A 296 -8.63 -38.36 -6.26
N ALA A 297 -7.39 -37.86 -6.24
CA ALA A 297 -6.80 -37.16 -5.10
C ALA A 297 -7.14 -35.66 -5.12
N THR A 298 -7.72 -35.13 -4.03
CA THR A 298 -8.07 -33.71 -3.88
C THR A 298 -7.14 -33.01 -2.87
N ILE A 299 -7.47 -31.76 -2.51
CA ILE A 299 -6.82 -31.03 -1.42
C ILE A 299 -7.43 -31.47 -0.09
N ASP A 300 -6.62 -32.02 0.80
CA ASP A 300 -7.07 -32.57 2.09
C ASP A 300 -7.06 -31.52 3.22
N SER A 301 -6.35 -30.40 3.02
CA SER A 301 -6.22 -29.34 4.02
C SER A 301 -5.91 -27.95 3.42
N ALA A 302 -6.10 -26.89 4.20
CA ALA A 302 -5.67 -25.55 3.82
C ALA A 302 -4.15 -25.44 3.65
N GLU A 303 -3.38 -26.24 4.40
CA GLU A 303 -1.92 -26.34 4.28
C GLU A 303 -1.49 -26.95 2.93
N ASP A 304 -2.23 -27.95 2.43
CA ASP A 304 -2.02 -28.49 1.08
C ASP A 304 -2.33 -27.45 0.00
N LEU A 305 -3.42 -26.67 0.19
CA LEU A 305 -3.73 -25.55 -0.71
C LEU A 305 -2.64 -24.49 -0.69
N MET A 306 -2.14 -24.09 0.49
CA MET A 306 -1.01 -23.15 0.58
C MET A 306 0.24 -23.69 -0.13
N THR A 307 0.51 -24.99 -0.04
CA THR A 307 1.63 -25.62 -0.75
C THR A 307 1.50 -25.45 -2.27
N LEU A 308 0.31 -25.71 -2.82
CA LEU A 308 0.04 -25.50 -4.24
C LEU A 308 0.10 -24.03 -4.64
N ILE A 309 -0.39 -23.12 -3.80
CA ILE A 309 -0.29 -21.67 -4.01
C ILE A 309 1.17 -21.24 -4.08
N ARG A 310 2.03 -21.75 -3.19
CA ARG A 310 3.48 -21.45 -3.21
C ARG A 310 4.16 -21.95 -4.48
N MET A 311 3.81 -23.15 -4.95
CA MET A 311 4.31 -23.65 -6.24
C MET A 311 3.85 -22.77 -7.41
N ALA A 312 2.60 -22.30 -7.38
CA ALA A 312 2.11 -21.36 -8.39
C ALA A 312 2.79 -19.99 -8.28
N PHE A 313 3.11 -19.50 -7.07
CA PHE A 313 3.87 -18.29 -6.87
C PHE A 313 5.24 -18.35 -7.56
N GLU A 314 5.95 -19.47 -7.45
CA GLU A 314 7.25 -19.67 -8.14
C GLU A 314 7.12 -19.49 -9.67
N ILE A 315 6.08 -20.07 -10.28
CA ILE A 315 5.78 -19.94 -11.72
C ILE A 315 5.58 -18.47 -12.11
N PHE A 316 4.92 -17.70 -11.24
CA PHE A 316 4.64 -16.28 -11.46
C PHE A 316 5.79 -15.35 -11.01
N GLY A 317 6.96 -15.90 -10.64
CA GLY A 317 8.09 -15.12 -10.12
C GLY A 317 7.80 -14.42 -8.80
N ILE A 318 6.81 -14.88 -8.03
CA ILE A 318 6.48 -14.40 -6.69
C ILE A 318 7.24 -15.26 -5.67
N HIS A 319 7.90 -14.64 -4.70
CA HIS A 319 8.68 -15.40 -3.74
C HIS A 319 7.76 -16.23 -2.81
N PRO A 320 7.88 -17.57 -2.78
CA PRO A 320 6.88 -18.46 -2.14
C PRO A 320 6.80 -18.27 -0.61
N ALA A 321 7.92 -17.98 0.05
CA ALA A 321 7.94 -17.71 1.49
C ALA A 321 7.77 -16.22 1.87
N LEU A 322 7.84 -15.31 0.89
CA LEU A 322 7.83 -13.86 1.11
C LEU A 322 7.01 -13.20 -0.01
N PRO A 323 5.69 -13.45 -0.10
CA PRO A 323 4.89 -13.17 -1.29
C PRO A 323 4.65 -11.67 -1.57
N HIS A 324 5.14 -10.80 -0.68
CA HIS A 324 5.28 -9.36 -0.92
C HIS A 324 6.49 -9.02 -1.81
N ARG A 325 7.34 -10.00 -2.11
CA ARG A 325 8.53 -9.91 -2.96
C ARG A 325 8.38 -10.78 -4.20
N HIS A 326 9.28 -10.55 -5.15
CA HIS A 326 9.44 -11.32 -6.36
C HIS A 326 10.81 -11.99 -6.41
N ASP A 327 10.86 -13.16 -7.03
CA ASP A 327 12.08 -13.87 -7.38
C ASP A 327 12.06 -14.14 -8.89
N PRO A 328 12.67 -13.25 -9.71
CA PRO A 328 12.68 -13.42 -11.16
C PRO A 328 13.44 -14.67 -11.63
N SER A 329 14.27 -15.28 -10.78
CA SER A 329 15.03 -16.46 -11.16
C SER A 329 14.16 -17.71 -11.32
N THR A 330 12.93 -17.68 -10.81
CA THR A 330 11.99 -18.81 -10.86
C THR A 330 10.87 -18.65 -11.90
N ALA A 331 10.75 -17.47 -12.51
CA ALA A 331 9.72 -17.23 -13.52
C ALA A 331 10.03 -18.00 -14.82
N VAL A 332 9.08 -18.80 -15.29
CA VAL A 332 9.21 -19.65 -16.50
C VAL A 332 8.46 -19.05 -17.68
#